data_AF-A0A3M8CUB1-F1
#
_entry.id   AF-A0A3M8CUB1-F1
#
_cell.length_a   1.000
_cell.length_b   1.000
_cell.length_c   1.000
_cell.angle_alpha   90.00
_cell.angle_beta   90.00
_cell.angle_gamma   90.00
#
_symmetry.space_group_name_H-M   'P 1'
#
loop_
_entity.id
_entity.type
_entity.pdbx_description
1 polymer ?
#
loop_
_entity_poly.entity_id
_entity_poly.type
_entity_poly.pdbx_seq_one_letter_code
_entity_poly.pdbx_strand_id
1 'polypeptide(L)'
;MFVVGNGLLAGLVLAGFLALGDGLFGTRTFSVLIDVGYVPGMENLPSVVELLIHLLISVAIACVWVFVYPRSGKGREIKFSLYWMLAFALLFFPFSFLSGAALSWTAFLIWVLGHLLFTSILVVQIRRLRSRSL
;
A
#
# COMPACT_ATOMS: atom_id res chain seq x y z
N MET A 1 17.76 6.05 6.87
CA MET A 1 17.62 6.59 5.50
C MET A 1 17.11 5.54 4.50
N PHE A 2 17.71 4.33 4.46
CA PHE A 2 17.32 3.29 3.49
C PHE A 2 15.82 2.88 3.55
N VAL A 3 15.26 2.71 4.75
CA VAL A 3 13.85 2.31 4.92
C VAL A 3 12.87 3.39 4.48
N VAL A 4 13.18 4.65 4.80
CA VAL A 4 12.35 5.81 4.43
C VAL A 4 12.26 5.94 2.91
N GLY A 5 13.40 5.93 2.21
CA GLY A 5 13.40 6.01 0.74
C GLY A 5 12.68 4.85 0.06
N ASN A 6 12.81 3.65 0.61
CA ASN A 6 12.15 2.46 0.09
C ASN A 6 10.62 2.48 0.27
N GLY A 7 10.16 2.91 1.45
CA GLY A 7 8.74 3.09 1.73
C GLY A 7 8.12 4.17 0.85
N LEU A 8 8.79 5.34 0.72
CA LEU A 8 8.33 6.40 -0.16
C LEU A 8 8.25 5.94 -1.62
N LEU A 9 9.27 5.23 -2.13
CA LEU A 9 9.26 4.71 -3.49
C LEU A 9 8.12 3.71 -3.71
N ALA A 10 7.97 2.73 -2.81
CA ALA A 10 6.91 1.73 -2.92
C ALA A 10 5.52 2.38 -2.85
N GLY A 11 5.33 3.33 -1.93
CA GLY A 11 4.09 4.09 -1.78
C GLY A 11 3.76 4.96 -3.00
N LEU A 12 4.75 5.66 -3.57
CA LEU A 12 4.55 6.45 -4.80
C LEU A 12 4.21 5.58 -6.00
N VAL A 13 4.87 4.42 -6.15
CA VAL A 13 4.55 3.48 -7.23
C VAL A 13 3.13 2.93 -7.07
N LEU A 14 2.72 2.59 -5.85
CA LEU A 14 1.34 2.18 -5.57
C LEU A 14 0.34 3.29 -5.90
N ALA A 15 0.56 4.50 -5.40
CA ALA A 15 -0.29 5.66 -5.67
C ALA A 15 -0.44 5.94 -7.16
N GLY A 16 0.67 5.95 -7.91
CA GLY A 16 0.65 6.13 -9.35
C GLY A 16 -0.07 5.01 -10.09
N PHE A 17 0.09 3.75 -9.66
CA PHE A 17 -0.61 2.61 -10.25
C PHE A 17 -2.13 2.71 -10.07
N LEU A 18 -2.60 3.05 -8.86
CA LEU A 18 -4.03 3.22 -8.60
C LEU A 18 -4.59 4.44 -9.35
N ALA A 19 -3.85 5.54 -9.41
CA ALA A 19 -4.26 6.73 -10.16
C ALA A 19 -4.39 6.46 -11.67
N LEU A 20 -3.47 5.65 -12.21
CA LEU A 20 -3.57 5.16 -13.58
C LEU A 20 -4.79 4.26 -13.77
N GLY A 21 -5.07 3.36 -12.81
CA GLY A 21 -6.27 2.54 -12.81
C GLY A 21 -7.56 3.38 -12.84
N ASP A 22 -7.61 4.43 -12.03
CA ASP A 22 -8.73 5.36 -11.99
C ASP A 22 -8.92 6.09 -13.33
N GLY A 23 -7.83 6.58 -13.94
CA GLY A 23 -7.88 7.23 -15.24
C GLY A 23 -8.27 6.31 -16.41
N LEU A 24 -7.85 5.04 -16.38
CA LEU A 24 -8.12 4.09 -17.47
C LEU A 24 -9.46 3.37 -17.35
N PHE A 25 -9.90 3.08 -16.13
CA PHE A 25 -11.09 2.25 -15.87
C PHE A 25 -12.24 3.02 -15.21
N GLY A 26 -12.08 4.33 -14.96
CA GLY A 26 -13.11 5.16 -14.32
C GLY A 26 -13.38 4.79 -12.87
N THR A 27 -12.42 4.14 -12.21
CA THR A 27 -12.52 3.78 -10.79
C THR A 27 -12.13 4.95 -9.89
N ARG A 28 -12.27 4.76 -8.57
CA ARG A 28 -11.87 5.74 -7.54
C ARG A 28 -10.92 5.12 -6.50
N THR A 29 -10.14 4.12 -6.90
CA THR A 29 -9.23 3.36 -6.03
C THR A 29 -8.11 4.19 -5.42
N PHE A 30 -7.56 5.16 -6.16
CA PHE A 30 -6.57 6.09 -5.63
C PHE A 30 -7.20 7.01 -4.59
N SER A 31 -8.37 7.58 -4.89
CA SER A 31 -9.12 8.39 -3.93
C SER A 31 -9.46 7.61 -2.66
N VAL A 32 -9.94 6.37 -2.80
CA VAL A 32 -10.21 5.47 -1.66
C VAL A 32 -8.94 5.21 -0.84
N LEU A 33 -7.79 5.06 -1.49
CA LEU A 33 -6.52 4.81 -0.79
C LEU A 33 -6.14 6.02 0.05
N ILE A 34 -6.23 7.24 -0.49
CA ILE A 34 -5.70 8.42 0.17
C ILE A 34 -6.68 9.11 1.10
N ASP A 35 -7.97 8.80 1.00
CA ASP A 35 -9.02 9.45 1.80
C ASP A 35 -8.73 9.33 3.30
N VAL A 36 -8.67 10.48 3.96
CA VAL A 36 -8.56 10.62 5.42
C VAL A 36 -9.70 11.45 5.99
N GLY A 37 -10.67 11.86 5.16
CA GLY A 37 -11.78 12.73 5.56
C GLY A 37 -12.72 12.08 6.59
N TYR A 38 -12.67 10.76 6.74
CA TYR A 38 -13.37 10.03 7.80
C TYR A 38 -12.66 10.09 9.16
N VAL A 39 -11.43 10.62 9.25
CA VAL A 39 -10.70 10.80 10.51
C VAL A 39 -11.06 12.17 11.10
N PRO A 40 -11.58 12.24 12.34
CA PRO A 40 -11.92 13.51 12.97
C PRO A 40 -10.72 14.48 13.01
N GLY A 41 -10.91 15.71 12.51
CA GLY A 41 -9.87 16.73 12.43
C GLY A 41 -9.00 16.69 11.17
N MET A 42 -9.28 15.79 10.22
CA MET A 42 -8.62 15.70 8.91
C MET A 42 -9.60 15.93 7.75
N GLU A 43 -10.76 16.52 8.02
CA GLU A 43 -11.77 16.80 7.01
C GLU A 43 -11.29 17.88 6.02
N ASN A 44 -11.60 17.71 4.74
CA ASN A 44 -11.32 18.69 3.67
C ASN A 44 -9.83 19.03 3.46
N LEU A 45 -8.93 18.10 3.78
CA LEU A 45 -7.51 18.29 3.48
C LEU A 45 -7.27 18.32 1.96
N PRO A 46 -6.30 19.11 1.48
CA PRO A 46 -5.88 19.03 0.09
C PRO A 46 -5.36 17.63 -0.24
N SER A 47 -5.71 17.07 -1.40
CA SER A 47 -5.32 15.71 -1.83
C SER A 47 -3.81 15.45 -1.78
N VAL A 48 -2.98 16.49 -1.97
CA VAL A 48 -1.53 16.40 -1.80
C VAL A 48 -1.14 16.06 -0.36
N VAL A 49 -1.81 16.67 0.62
CA VAL A 49 -1.58 16.41 2.05
C VAL A 49 -2.06 15.01 2.42
N GLU A 50 -3.22 14.59 1.92
CA GLU A 50 -3.76 13.23 2.12
C GLU A 50 -2.80 12.16 1.58
N LEU A 51 -2.24 12.39 0.39
CA LEU A 51 -1.21 11.53 -0.19
C LEU A 51 0.05 11.49 0.68
N LEU A 52 0.52 12.64 1.20
CA LEU A 52 1.69 12.69 2.08
C LEU A 52 1.46 11.87 3.37
N ILE A 53 0.27 11.95 3.96
CA ILE A 53 -0.11 11.14 5.13
C ILE A 53 -0.01 9.64 4.78
N HIS A 54 -0.53 9.25 3.62
CA HIS A 54 -0.44 7.85 3.17
C HIS A 54 0.97 7.39 2.83
N LEU A 55 1.83 8.28 2.30
CA LEU A 55 3.24 7.99 2.12
C LEU A 55 3.96 7.78 3.46
N LEU A 56 3.58 8.50 4.52
CA LEU A 56 4.09 8.23 5.87
C LEU A 56 3.64 6.86 6.39
N ILE A 57 2.38 6.47 6.16
CA ILE A 57 1.87 5.12 6.48
C ILE A 57 2.68 4.06 5.71
N SER A 58 2.99 4.30 4.44
CA SER A 58 3.82 3.41 3.62
C SER A 58 5.23 3.22 4.20
N VAL A 59 5.86 4.30 4.68
CA VAL A 59 7.15 4.24 5.39
C VAL A 59 7.03 3.44 6.69
N ALA A 60 5.96 3.63 7.46
CA ALA A 60 5.73 2.88 8.68
C ALA A 60 5.58 1.37 8.40
N ILE A 61 4.82 0.99 7.37
CA ILE A 61 4.69 -0.41 6.93
C ILE A 61 6.05 -0.96 6.50
N ALA A 62 6.82 -0.22 5.71
CA ALA A 62 8.16 -0.63 5.28
C ALA A 62 9.10 -0.85 6.49
N CYS A 63 9.05 0.01 7.50
CA CYS A 63 9.75 -0.19 8.78
C CYS A 63 9.35 -1.50 9.44
N VAL A 64 8.06 -1.73 9.66
CA VAL A 64 7.55 -2.97 10.29
C VAL A 64 8.04 -4.20 9.52
N TRP A 65 7.98 -4.17 8.19
CA TRP A 65 8.44 -5.29 7.37
C TRP A 65 9.94 -5.53 7.53
N VAL A 66 10.79 -4.50 7.53
CA VAL A 66 12.24 -4.68 7.70
C VAL A 66 12.57 -5.41 9.01
N PHE A 67 11.86 -5.11 10.09
CA PHE A 67 12.10 -5.72 11.41
C PHE A 67 11.48 -7.12 11.56
N VAL A 68 10.26 -7.32 11.05
CA VAL A 68 9.46 -8.53 11.33
C VAL A 68 9.54 -9.57 10.21
N TYR A 69 9.95 -9.19 8.99
CA TYR A 69 9.96 -10.10 7.85
C TYR A 69 10.80 -11.36 8.16
N PRO A 70 10.33 -12.59 7.87
CA PRO A 70 11.02 -13.81 8.27
C PRO A 70 12.47 -13.88 7.73
N ARG A 71 13.45 -14.20 8.58
CA ARG A 71 14.89 -14.25 8.19
C ARG A 71 15.28 -15.46 7.35
N SER A 72 14.52 -16.56 7.41
CA SER A 72 14.85 -17.77 6.65
C SER A 72 13.62 -18.60 6.29
N GLY A 73 13.64 -19.18 5.08
CA GLY A 73 12.65 -20.15 4.60
C GLY A 73 11.61 -19.54 3.67
N LYS A 74 11.72 -19.87 2.37
CA LYS A 74 10.80 -19.41 1.31
C LYS A 74 9.32 -19.57 1.66
N GLY A 75 8.94 -20.65 2.33
CA GLY A 75 7.56 -20.88 2.77
C GLY A 75 7.07 -19.89 3.83
N ARG A 76 7.92 -19.46 4.77
CA ARG A 76 7.56 -18.47 5.79
C ARG A 76 7.44 -17.07 5.20
N GLU A 77 8.33 -16.72 4.27
CA GLU A 77 8.28 -15.46 3.52
C GLU A 77 6.98 -15.34 2.71
N ILE A 78 6.61 -16.40 1.97
CA ILE A 78 5.38 -16.43 1.18
C ILE A 78 4.15 -16.31 2.09
N LYS A 79 4.07 -17.09 3.18
CA LYS A 79 2.96 -17.00 4.13
C LYS A 79 2.83 -15.59 4.73
N PHE A 80 3.93 -14.99 5.14
CA PHE A 80 3.95 -13.62 5.66
C PHE A 80 3.39 -12.62 4.63
N SER A 81 3.89 -12.66 3.39
CA SER A 81 3.39 -11.78 2.32
C SER A 81 1.91 -12.02 2.00
N LEU A 82 1.45 -13.28 2.03
CA LEU A 82 0.05 -13.62 1.80
C LEU A 82 -0.89 -13.09 2.89
N TYR A 83 -0.47 -13.14 4.16
CA TYR A 83 -1.28 -12.56 5.25
C TYR A 83 -1.43 -11.05 5.10
N TRP A 84 -0.36 -10.35 4.71
CA TRP A 84 -0.45 -8.92 4.41
C TRP A 84 -1.29 -8.63 3.17
N MET A 85 -1.16 -9.41 2.11
CA MET A 85 -2.01 -9.28 0.93
C MET A 85 -3.48 -9.50 1.25
N LEU A 86 -3.80 -10.47 2.11
CA LEU A 86 -5.15 -10.68 2.60
C LEU A 86 -5.63 -9.47 3.40
N ALA A 87 -4.81 -8.93 4.32
CA ALA A 87 -5.16 -7.72 5.07
C ALA A 87 -5.42 -6.53 4.14
N PHE A 88 -4.56 -6.28 3.15
CA PHE A 88 -4.75 -5.22 2.17
C PHE A 88 -6.00 -5.43 1.32
N ALA A 89 -6.27 -6.66 0.88
CA ALA A 89 -7.49 -6.97 0.12
C ALA A 89 -8.74 -6.72 0.98
N LEU A 90 -8.73 -7.09 2.25
CA LEU A 90 -9.85 -6.86 3.17
C LEU A 90 -10.05 -5.37 3.48
N LEU A 91 -8.98 -4.56 3.51
CA LEU A 91 -9.06 -3.10 3.74
C LEU A 91 -9.80 -2.35 2.62
N PHE A 92 -9.93 -2.94 1.42
CA PHE A 92 -10.72 -2.33 0.35
C PHE A 92 -12.16 -2.05 0.77
N PHE A 93 -12.80 -2.98 1.49
CA PHE A 93 -14.21 -2.87 1.87
C PHE A 93 -14.49 -1.73 2.86
N PRO A 94 -13.83 -1.66 4.04
CA PRO A 94 -14.07 -0.57 4.98
C PRO A 94 -13.66 0.79 4.38
N PHE A 95 -12.56 0.89 3.63
CA PHE A 95 -12.16 2.16 3.03
C PHE A 95 -13.11 2.63 1.92
N SER A 96 -13.60 1.70 1.09
CA SER A 96 -14.62 2.06 0.09
C SER A 96 -15.92 2.50 0.74
N PHE A 97 -16.31 1.87 1.86
CA PHE A 97 -17.50 2.27 2.62
C PHE A 97 -17.34 3.65 3.25
N LEU A 98 -16.21 3.91 3.91
CA LEU A 98 -15.92 5.19 4.57
C LEU A 98 -15.81 6.35 3.58
N SER A 99 -15.23 6.09 2.40
CA SER A 99 -15.09 7.10 1.32
C SER A 99 -16.34 7.29 0.46
N GLY A 100 -17.39 6.49 0.66
CA GLY A 100 -18.57 6.49 -0.20
C GLY A 100 -18.28 6.08 -1.66
N ALA A 101 -17.20 5.33 -1.87
CA ALA A 101 -16.84 4.82 -3.18
C ALA A 101 -17.71 3.62 -3.59
N ALA A 102 -18.00 3.52 -4.89
CA ALA A 102 -18.78 2.40 -5.41
C ALA A 102 -17.94 1.12 -5.38
N LEU A 103 -18.48 0.06 -4.77
CA LEU A 103 -17.88 -1.26 -4.79
C LEU A 103 -18.05 -1.87 -6.18
N SER A 104 -16.94 -2.12 -6.87
CA SER A 104 -16.93 -2.81 -8.15
C SER A 104 -15.80 -3.83 -8.20
N TRP A 105 -16.00 -4.90 -8.97
CA TRP A 105 -14.96 -5.90 -9.20
C TRP A 105 -13.71 -5.29 -9.84
N THR A 106 -13.87 -4.35 -10.77
CA THR A 106 -12.76 -3.65 -11.40
C THR A 106 -11.92 -2.88 -10.38
N ALA A 107 -12.57 -2.09 -9.49
CA ALA A 107 -11.88 -1.35 -8.44
C ALA A 107 -11.18 -2.29 -7.44
N PHE A 108 -11.83 -3.38 -7.05
CA PHE A 108 -11.23 -4.39 -6.18
C PHE A 108 -10.00 -5.05 -6.81
N LEU A 109 -10.06 -5.42 -8.09
CA LEU A 109 -8.93 -6.03 -8.80
C LEU A 109 -7.76 -5.05 -8.94
N ILE A 110 -8.02 -3.80 -9.31
CA ILE A 110 -6.99 -2.74 -9.38
C ILE A 110 -6.35 -2.55 -8.00
N TRP A 111 -7.15 -2.50 -6.93
CA TRP A 111 -6.68 -2.40 -5.56
C TRP A 111 -5.73 -3.55 -5.19
N VAL A 112 -6.16 -4.80 -5.42
CA VAL A 112 -5.37 -5.99 -5.11
C VAL A 112 -4.08 -6.04 -5.94
N LEU A 113 -4.13 -5.72 -7.23
CA LEU A 113 -2.96 -5.69 -8.10
C LEU A 113 -1.97 -4.59 -7.68
N GLY A 114 -2.46 -3.42 -7.30
CA GLY A 114 -1.63 -2.35 -6.75
C GLY A 114 -0.90 -2.81 -5.49
N HIS A 115 -1.61 -3.43 -4.55
CA HIS A 115 -1.00 -3.91 -3.31
C HIS A 115 -0.06 -5.10 -3.53
N LEU A 116 -0.30 -5.93 -4.55
CA LEU A 116 0.63 -6.96 -4.98
C LEU A 116 1.93 -6.35 -5.49
N LEU A 117 1.85 -5.28 -6.30
CA LEU A 117 3.01 -4.52 -6.77
C LEU A 117 3.78 -3.91 -5.59
N PHE A 118 3.09 -3.22 -4.68
CA PHE A 118 3.65 -2.64 -3.45
C PHE A 118 4.41 -3.70 -2.63
N THR A 119 3.75 -4.81 -2.33
CA THR A 119 4.32 -5.93 -1.57
C THR A 119 5.55 -6.51 -2.26
N SER A 120 5.50 -6.68 -3.58
CA SER A 120 6.62 -7.23 -4.35
C SER A 120 7.85 -6.33 -4.30
N ILE A 121 7.65 -5.00 -4.37
CA ILE A 121 8.73 -4.02 -4.23
C ILE A 121 9.39 -4.13 -2.85
N LEU A 122 8.60 -4.18 -1.77
CA LEU A 122 9.12 -4.33 -0.41
C LEU A 122 9.91 -5.63 -0.24
N VAL A 123 9.40 -6.77 -0.72
CA VAL A 123 10.11 -8.06 -0.65
C VAL A 123 11.47 -7.97 -1.36
N VAL A 124 11.51 -7.41 -2.57
CA VAL A 124 12.76 -7.24 -3.32
C VAL A 124 13.74 -6.35 -2.56
N GLN A 125 13.29 -5.22 -2.01
CA GLN A 125 14.12 -4.30 -1.24
C GLN A 125 14.67 -4.95 0.04
N ILE A 126 13.86 -5.70 0.77
CA ILE A 126 14.27 -6.39 2.00
C ILE A 126 15.29 -7.50 1.70
N ARG A 127 15.06 -8.28 0.64
CA ARG A 127 16.02 -9.31 0.20
C ARG A 127 17.37 -8.68 -0.19
N ARG A 128 17.36 -7.55 -0.92
CA ARG A 128 18.58 -6.80 -1.28
C ARG A 128 19.29 -6.20 -0.06
N LEU A 129 18.54 -5.73 0.93
CA LEU A 129 19.12 -5.21 2.17
C LEU A 129 19.89 -6.31 2.92
N ARG A 130 19.29 -7.50 3.01
CA ARG A 130 19.89 -8.65 3.71
C ARG A 130 21.09 -9.25 3.00
N SER A 131 21.08 -9.27 1.66
CA SER A 131 22.23 -9.73 0.89
C SER A 131 23.45 -8.81 0.99
N ARG A 132 23.26 -7.54 1.41
CA ARG A 132 24.34 -6.56 1.60
C ARG A 132 24.88 -6.54 3.03
N SER A 133 24.18 -7.15 3.98
CA SER A 133 24.58 -7.23 5.40
C SER A 133 25.29 -8.54 5.76
N LEU A 134 25.49 -9.42 4.78
CA LEU A 134 26.29 -10.65 4.85
C LEU A 134 27.58 -10.39 4.08
#